data_AF-A0A9P3A6L5-F1
#
_entry.id   AF-A0A9P3A6L5-F1
#
_cell.length_a   1.000
_cell.length_b   1.000
_cell.length_c   1.000
_cell.angle_alpha   90.00
_cell.angle_beta   90.00
_cell.angle_gamma   90.00
#
_symmetry.space_group_name_H-M   'P 1'
#
loop_
_entity.id
_entity.type
_entity.pdbx_description
1 polymer ?
#
loop_
_entity_poly.entity_id
_entity_poly.type
_entity_poly.pdbx_seq_one_letter_code
_entity_poly.pdbx_strand_id
1 'polypeptide(L)'
;MVRISIPTLPPGPILPPNELTRLSPTLAAAHLAEFLERGRGRTLVITGAGVSVDSGIRAYRGKDGHYANPNYKPILYHELVEDTPRGELFRKRYWARSFLGYPPVRDATPNPTHIYVAALQALGLAPNLITQNVDNLHPKAASLILSSLPPQARPPPPPSILELHGTLAKVHCLKHHHAQSRDDFQAELAGLNPIWDGEAKESERTGRRPRTNPDGDVDLPGADFTSFVVPTCRICAEEGIKSSIVKPNVVFFGETLTPHVRDTSLSLVSSASQLLVLGTSLATYSAFRLVKQAAESGKKVLMISLGPSRADKLAGVDKMERKAGDVLRTYLDEVVKTNSGPEVDAVKAVLDQGVVITPPDVEGPRAEG
;
A
#
# COMPACT_ATOMS: atom_id res chain seq x y z
N MET A 1 8.38 21.02 -4.74
CA MET A 1 8.84 19.97 -3.80
C MET A 1 7.59 19.38 -3.12
N VAL A 2 7.38 18.05 -3.12
CA VAL A 2 6.19 17.42 -2.48
C VAL A 2 6.63 16.72 -1.21
N ARG A 3 6.45 17.37 -0.06
CA ARG A 3 6.77 16.83 1.27
C ARG A 3 5.57 16.07 1.84
N ILE A 4 5.77 14.87 2.38
CA ILE A 4 4.67 14.12 3.02
C ILE A 4 4.50 14.62 4.46
N SER A 5 3.31 15.10 4.83
CA SER A 5 3.00 15.50 6.21
C SER A 5 2.19 14.41 6.94
N ILE A 6 2.29 14.36 8.26
CA ILE A 6 1.37 13.55 9.07
C ILE A 6 -0.05 14.11 8.83
N PRO A 7 -1.00 13.31 8.35
CA PRO A 7 -2.33 13.81 8.08
C PRO A 7 -3.12 14.01 9.36
N THR A 8 -3.82 15.14 9.49
CA THR A 8 -5.03 15.23 10.31
C THR A 8 -6.21 14.96 9.38
N LEU A 9 -7.03 13.94 9.70
CA LEU A 9 -8.35 13.89 9.10
C LEU A 9 -9.17 14.94 9.86
N PRO A 10 -9.75 15.95 9.21
CA PRO A 10 -10.79 16.72 9.88
C PRO A 10 -11.91 15.72 10.26
N PRO A 11 -12.57 15.87 11.43
CA PRO A 11 -13.82 15.18 11.68
C PRO A 11 -14.78 15.62 10.58
N GLY A 12 -14.94 14.76 9.57
CA GLY A 12 -15.89 14.99 8.50
C GLY A 12 -17.28 14.77 9.07
N PRO A 13 -18.27 15.62 8.76
CA PRO A 13 -19.65 15.29 9.08
C PRO A 13 -19.99 13.93 8.45
N ILE A 14 -20.78 13.12 9.14
CA ILE A 14 -21.43 11.96 8.52
C ILE A 14 -22.30 12.52 7.40
N LEU A 15 -21.83 12.41 6.17
CA LEU A 15 -22.61 12.84 5.01
C LEU A 15 -23.75 11.83 4.84
N PRO A 16 -25.00 12.28 4.60
CA PRO A 16 -26.07 11.35 4.29
C PRO A 16 -25.68 10.52 3.06
N PRO A 17 -26.05 9.23 2.99
CA PRO A 17 -25.69 8.38 1.85
C PRO A 17 -26.17 9.04 0.56
N ASN A 18 -25.23 9.35 -0.34
CA ASN A 18 -25.55 9.86 -1.66
C ASN A 18 -26.20 8.77 -2.52
N GLU A 19 -26.75 9.14 -3.67
CA GLU A 19 -27.46 8.20 -4.56
C GLU A 19 -26.60 7.00 -4.97
N LEU A 20 -25.32 7.23 -5.27
CA LEU A 20 -24.36 6.18 -5.63
C LEU A 20 -24.18 5.16 -4.50
N THR A 21 -24.15 5.62 -3.25
CA THR A 21 -24.01 4.74 -2.09
C THR A 21 -25.24 3.84 -1.91
N ARG A 22 -26.43 4.30 -2.31
CA ARG A 22 -27.70 3.56 -2.17
C ARG A 22 -27.99 2.56 -3.28
N LEU A 23 -27.20 2.53 -4.36
CA LEU A 23 -27.39 1.60 -5.48
C LEU A 23 -27.43 0.13 -5.02
N SER A 24 -28.16 -0.75 -5.71
CA SER A 24 -27.98 -2.18 -5.48
C SER A 24 -26.56 -2.62 -5.89
N PRO A 25 -26.03 -3.76 -5.41
CA PRO A 25 -24.73 -4.26 -5.86
C PRO A 25 -24.60 -4.34 -7.38
N THR A 26 -25.64 -4.83 -8.07
CA THR A 26 -25.69 -4.91 -9.54
C THR A 26 -25.64 -3.54 -10.20
N LEU A 27 -26.40 -2.55 -9.69
CA LEU A 27 -26.39 -1.19 -10.24
C LEU A 27 -25.07 -0.47 -9.97
N ALA A 28 -24.42 -0.74 -8.82
CA ALA A 28 -23.10 -0.23 -8.52
C ALA A 28 -22.04 -0.78 -9.51
N ALA A 29 -22.11 -2.07 -9.84
CA ALA A 29 -21.26 -2.68 -10.84
C ALA A 29 -21.53 -2.15 -12.25
N ALA A 30 -22.79 -1.94 -12.63
CA ALA A 30 -23.16 -1.32 -13.89
C ALA A 30 -22.63 0.13 -14.00
N HIS A 31 -22.68 0.90 -12.91
CA HIS A 31 -22.10 2.24 -12.86
C HIS A 31 -20.58 2.21 -13.05
N LEU A 32 -19.88 1.24 -12.44
CA LEU A 32 -18.45 1.02 -12.67
C LEU A 32 -18.16 0.62 -14.13
N ALA A 33 -18.99 -0.24 -14.72
CA ALA A 33 -18.86 -0.64 -16.12
C ALA A 33 -18.95 0.58 -17.06
N GLU A 34 -20.00 1.39 -16.93
CA GLU A 34 -20.16 2.62 -17.70
C GLU A 34 -18.98 3.58 -17.50
N PHE A 35 -18.50 3.71 -16.26
CA PHE A 35 -17.33 4.52 -15.97
C PHE A 35 -16.13 3.99 -16.78
N LEU A 36 -15.76 2.71 -16.63
CA LEU A 36 -14.61 2.12 -17.32
C LEU A 36 -14.73 2.19 -18.87
N GLU A 37 -15.91 1.96 -19.43
CA GLU A 37 -16.18 2.08 -20.86
C GLU A 37 -15.92 3.48 -21.40
N ARG A 38 -16.40 4.52 -20.69
CA ARG A 38 -16.11 5.94 -21.03
C ARG A 38 -14.61 6.23 -20.98
N GLY A 39 -13.89 5.53 -20.11
CA GLY A 39 -12.45 5.62 -19.97
C GLY A 39 -11.68 5.14 -21.18
N ARG A 40 -12.24 4.21 -21.97
CA ARG A 40 -11.62 3.59 -23.15
C ARG A 40 -10.18 3.13 -22.91
N GLY A 41 -9.98 2.40 -21.80
CA GLY A 41 -8.66 1.90 -21.39
C GLY A 41 -7.68 2.97 -20.90
N ARG A 42 -8.12 4.22 -20.71
CA ARG A 42 -7.30 5.32 -20.17
C ARG A 42 -7.71 5.74 -18.76
N THR A 43 -8.41 4.85 -18.04
CA THR A 43 -8.69 5.01 -16.62
C THR A 43 -7.42 4.79 -15.81
N LEU A 44 -7.08 5.74 -14.93
CA LEU A 44 -5.99 5.61 -13.97
C LEU A 44 -6.56 5.13 -12.62
N VAL A 45 -6.03 4.04 -12.08
CA VAL A 45 -6.40 3.56 -10.75
C VAL A 45 -5.48 4.21 -9.71
N ILE A 46 -6.06 4.66 -8.59
CA ILE A 46 -5.32 5.08 -7.39
C ILE A 46 -5.77 4.26 -6.19
N THR A 47 -4.85 3.57 -5.51
CA THR A 47 -5.17 2.76 -4.32
C THR A 47 -4.51 3.30 -3.05
N GLY A 48 -5.05 2.89 -1.90
CA GLY A 48 -4.39 3.05 -0.60
C GLY A 48 -4.75 1.89 0.35
N ALA A 49 -4.36 2.01 1.62
CA ALA A 49 -4.31 0.87 2.54
C ALA A 49 -5.64 0.14 2.77
N GLY A 50 -6.78 0.77 2.47
CA GLY A 50 -8.09 0.14 2.56
C GLY A 50 -8.27 -1.06 1.64
N VAL A 51 -7.49 -1.18 0.55
CA VAL A 51 -7.53 -2.38 -0.32
C VAL A 51 -6.76 -3.57 0.26
N SER A 52 -5.91 -3.35 1.28
CA SER A 52 -5.05 -4.38 1.87
C SER A 52 -5.56 -4.96 3.19
N VAL A 53 -6.70 -4.46 3.69
CA VAL A 53 -7.30 -4.91 4.97
C VAL A 53 -7.58 -6.41 4.96
N ASP A 54 -8.19 -6.92 3.89
CA ASP A 54 -8.53 -8.35 3.77
C ASP A 54 -7.29 -9.24 3.53
N SER A 55 -6.10 -8.66 3.35
CA SER A 55 -4.81 -9.37 3.30
C SER A 55 -4.12 -9.46 4.68
N GLY A 56 -4.78 -9.02 5.75
CA GLY A 56 -4.20 -8.98 7.09
C GLY A 56 -3.32 -7.76 7.35
N ILE A 57 -3.22 -6.86 6.35
CA ILE A 57 -2.52 -5.59 6.48
C ILE A 57 -3.52 -4.54 6.91
N ARG A 58 -3.45 -4.13 8.17
CA ARG A 58 -4.38 -3.12 8.71
C ARG A 58 -4.30 -1.80 7.94
N ALA A 59 -5.42 -1.08 7.88
CA ALA A 59 -5.41 0.30 7.42
C ALA A 59 -4.84 1.23 8.48
N TYR A 60 -4.27 2.36 8.04
CA TYR A 60 -3.78 3.40 8.95
C TYR A 60 -4.91 4.06 9.78
N ARG A 61 -6.15 4.08 9.27
CA ARG A 61 -7.30 4.84 9.79
C ARG A 61 -8.59 4.04 9.64
N GLY A 62 -9.61 4.36 10.45
CA GLY A 62 -10.91 3.65 10.48
C GLY A 62 -11.20 3.09 11.88
N LYS A 63 -12.28 2.30 12.01
CA LYS A 63 -12.70 1.67 13.28
C LYS A 63 -11.57 0.86 13.93
N ASP A 64 -10.68 0.29 13.11
CA ASP A 64 -9.56 -0.56 13.53
C ASP A 64 -8.17 0.02 13.14
N GLY A 65 -8.09 1.31 12.79
CA GLY A 65 -6.87 1.95 12.31
C GLY A 65 -5.97 2.52 13.43
N HIS A 66 -4.66 2.32 13.32
CA HIS A 66 -3.69 2.67 14.38
C HIS A 66 -3.53 4.17 14.67
N TYR A 67 -3.83 5.09 13.74
CA TYR A 67 -3.86 6.53 14.05
C TYR A 67 -5.03 6.94 14.97
N ALA A 68 -5.84 5.99 15.43
CA ALA A 68 -6.74 6.20 16.57
C ALA A 68 -5.97 6.25 17.92
N ASN A 69 -4.73 5.77 17.99
CA ASN A 69 -3.89 5.88 19.19
C ASN A 69 -3.15 7.23 19.22
N PRO A 70 -3.52 8.18 20.10
CA PRO A 70 -2.87 9.49 20.21
C PRO A 70 -1.40 9.42 20.66
N ASN A 71 -0.96 8.30 21.24
CA ASN A 71 0.41 8.12 21.73
C ASN A 71 1.36 7.56 20.67
N TYR A 72 0.86 7.08 19.53
CA TYR A 72 1.69 6.58 18.45
C TYR A 72 2.37 7.73 17.69
N LYS A 73 3.71 7.75 17.71
CA LYS A 73 4.51 8.73 16.96
C LYS A 73 5.33 8.02 15.88
N PRO A 74 5.01 8.20 14.59
CA PRO A 74 5.86 7.67 13.52
C PRO A 74 7.20 8.39 13.56
N ILE A 75 8.27 7.69 13.16
CA ILE A 75 9.57 8.34 12.96
C ILE A 75 9.48 9.34 11.80
N LEU A 76 10.07 10.52 11.98
CA LEU A 76 10.17 11.53 10.94
C LEU A 76 11.47 11.36 10.16
N TYR A 77 11.45 11.75 8.88
CA TYR A 77 12.62 11.64 8.00
C TYR A 77 13.85 12.35 8.58
N HIS A 78 13.66 13.54 9.15
CA HIS A 78 14.77 14.30 9.74
C HIS A 78 15.37 13.61 10.97
N GLU A 79 14.60 12.83 11.73
CA GLU A 79 15.09 12.02 12.86
C GLU A 79 15.92 10.84 12.38
N LEU A 80 15.49 10.20 11.29
CA LEU A 80 16.19 9.07 10.68
C LEU A 80 17.57 9.49 10.13
N VAL A 81 17.64 10.63 9.44
CA VAL A 81 18.85 11.11 8.76
C VAL A 81 19.76 11.96 9.65
N GLU A 82 19.41 12.15 10.91
CA GLU A 82 20.23 12.89 11.86
C GLU A 82 21.55 12.14 12.09
N ASP A 83 22.68 12.77 11.76
CA ASP A 83 24.02 12.19 11.93
C ASP A 83 24.59 12.52 13.32
N THR A 84 23.87 12.07 14.35
CA THR A 84 24.23 12.25 15.76
C THR A 84 23.95 10.95 16.54
N PRO A 85 24.46 10.81 17.78
CA PRO A 85 24.08 9.70 18.65
C PRO A 85 22.57 9.60 18.89
N ARG A 86 21.86 10.74 18.88
CA ARG A 86 20.40 10.77 18.97
C ARG A 86 19.75 10.16 17.72
N GLY A 87 20.23 10.53 16.53
CA GLY A 87 19.79 9.94 15.27
C GLY A 87 20.06 8.43 15.20
N GLU A 88 21.16 7.97 15.76
CA GLU A 88 21.45 6.54 15.88
C GLU A 88 20.39 5.80 16.71
N LEU A 89 19.99 6.36 17.86
CA LEU A 89 18.92 5.79 18.67
C LEU A 89 17.57 5.77 17.93
N PHE A 90 17.27 6.80 17.13
CA PHE A 90 16.07 6.79 16.29
C PHE A 90 16.10 5.68 15.23
N ARG A 91 17.25 5.46 14.59
CA ARG A 91 17.43 4.37 13.62
C ARG A 91 17.32 3.00 14.27
N LYS A 92 17.95 2.79 15.43
CA LYS A 92 17.84 1.55 16.22
C LYS A 92 16.39 1.25 16.59
N ARG A 93 15.68 2.24 17.13
CA ARG A 93 14.24 2.14 17.44
C ARG A 93 13.42 1.76 16.21
N TYR A 94 13.63 2.45 15.09
CA TYR A 94 12.90 2.17 13.85
C TYR A 94 13.16 0.75 13.33
N TRP A 95 14.43 0.36 13.22
CA TRP A 95 14.79 -0.94 12.67
C TRP A 95 14.40 -2.10 13.58
N ALA A 96 14.43 -1.94 14.91
CA ALA A 96 13.93 -2.95 15.84
C ALA A 96 12.41 -3.18 15.67
N ARG A 97 11.63 -2.10 15.55
CA ARG A 97 10.18 -2.17 15.31
C ARG A 97 9.86 -2.77 13.94
N SER A 98 10.58 -2.34 12.91
CA SER A 98 10.47 -2.89 11.55
C SER A 98 10.91 -4.35 11.48
N PHE A 99 11.91 -4.76 12.28
CA PHE A 99 12.37 -6.16 12.33
C PHE A 99 11.24 -7.10 12.75
N LEU A 100 10.43 -6.70 13.73
CA LEU A 100 9.27 -7.48 14.19
C LEU A 100 8.07 -7.39 13.25
N GLY A 101 7.84 -6.22 12.64
CA GLY A 101 6.65 -6.00 11.81
C GLY A 101 6.82 -6.29 10.33
N TYR A 102 8.03 -6.47 9.83
CA TYR A 102 8.27 -6.82 8.44
C TYR A 102 7.74 -8.20 8.03
N PRO A 103 7.92 -9.30 8.81
CA PRO A 103 7.50 -10.64 8.39
C PRO A 103 6.01 -10.74 8.04
N PRO A 104 5.06 -10.23 8.86
CA PRO A 104 3.64 -10.23 8.49
C PRO A 104 3.33 -9.52 7.16
N VAL A 105 4.04 -8.43 6.85
CA VAL A 105 3.84 -7.70 5.58
C VAL A 105 4.48 -8.44 4.41
N ARG A 106 5.67 -9.02 4.61
CA ARG A 106 6.36 -9.86 3.61
C ARG A 106 5.50 -11.06 3.22
N ASP A 107 4.96 -11.74 4.22
CA ASP A 107 4.23 -13.02 4.07
C ASP A 107 2.77 -12.81 3.64
N ALA A 108 2.25 -11.58 3.71
CA ALA A 108 0.92 -11.26 3.23
C ALA A 108 0.77 -11.58 1.73
N THR A 109 -0.37 -12.16 1.38
CA THR A 109 -0.74 -12.47 0.00
C THR A 109 -1.79 -11.49 -0.52
N PRO A 110 -1.85 -11.29 -1.85
CA PRO A 110 -2.92 -10.51 -2.44
C PRO A 110 -4.29 -11.09 -2.07
N ASN A 111 -5.23 -10.23 -1.67
CA ASN A 111 -6.64 -10.58 -1.52
C ASN A 111 -7.40 -10.36 -2.85
N PRO A 112 -8.68 -10.74 -2.96
CA PRO A 112 -9.47 -10.57 -4.18
C PRO A 112 -9.46 -9.14 -4.75
N THR A 113 -9.47 -8.09 -3.91
CA THR A 113 -9.42 -6.70 -4.40
C THR A 113 -8.17 -6.42 -5.24
N HIS A 114 -7.01 -6.96 -4.85
CA HIS A 114 -5.78 -6.81 -5.64
C HIS A 114 -5.86 -7.61 -6.93
N ILE A 115 -6.40 -8.83 -6.88
CA ILE A 115 -6.61 -9.65 -8.08
C ILE A 115 -7.54 -8.93 -9.06
N TYR A 116 -8.61 -8.31 -8.57
CA TYR A 116 -9.54 -7.53 -9.40
C TYR A 116 -8.86 -6.31 -10.03
N VAL A 117 -8.03 -5.58 -9.29
CA VAL A 117 -7.26 -4.46 -9.86
C VAL A 117 -6.28 -4.96 -10.92
N ALA A 118 -5.58 -6.07 -10.67
CA ALA A 118 -4.70 -6.69 -11.64
C ALA A 118 -5.46 -7.19 -12.88
N ALA A 119 -6.68 -7.70 -12.72
CA ALA A 119 -7.56 -8.09 -13.82
C ALA A 119 -7.96 -6.89 -14.69
N LEU A 120 -8.29 -5.74 -14.10
CA LEU A 120 -8.53 -4.51 -14.86
C LEU A 120 -7.31 -4.09 -15.69
N GLN A 121 -6.09 -4.32 -15.18
CA GLN A 121 -4.86 -4.04 -15.93
C GLN A 121 -4.68 -5.03 -17.08
N ALA A 122 -4.81 -6.33 -16.81
CA ALA A 122 -4.62 -7.39 -17.79
C ALA A 122 -5.63 -7.31 -18.94
N LEU A 123 -6.88 -6.92 -18.65
CA LEU A 123 -7.94 -6.73 -19.65
C LEU A 123 -7.86 -5.36 -20.36
N GLY A 124 -6.88 -4.52 -20.03
CA GLY A 124 -6.71 -3.20 -20.64
C GLY A 124 -7.77 -2.17 -20.27
N LEU A 125 -8.64 -2.45 -19.30
CA LEU A 125 -9.72 -1.58 -18.84
C LEU A 125 -9.18 -0.39 -18.03
N ALA A 126 -8.16 -0.64 -17.22
CA ALA A 126 -7.45 0.36 -16.43
C ALA A 126 -5.97 -0.06 -16.25
N PRO A 127 -5.13 0.09 -17.28
CA PRO A 127 -3.77 -0.47 -17.31
C PRO A 127 -2.77 0.21 -16.37
N ASN A 128 -3.05 1.46 -15.97
CA ASN A 128 -2.15 2.24 -15.13
C ASN A 128 -2.66 2.30 -13.69
N LEU A 129 -1.76 2.05 -12.74
CA LEU A 129 -2.02 2.07 -11.30
C LEU A 129 -1.00 2.97 -10.59
N ILE A 130 -1.48 3.82 -9.70
CA ILE A 130 -0.68 4.47 -8.66
C ILE A 130 -1.12 3.92 -7.31
N THR A 131 -0.21 3.34 -6.52
CA THR A 131 -0.53 2.90 -5.17
C THR A 131 0.21 3.73 -4.12
N GLN A 132 -0.49 4.06 -3.04
CA GLN A 132 0.14 4.61 -1.82
C GLN A 132 0.73 3.52 -0.93
N ASN A 133 0.40 2.25 -1.18
CA ASN A 133 0.82 1.16 -0.33
C ASN A 133 2.28 0.83 -0.57
N VAL A 134 2.93 0.34 0.48
CA VAL A 134 4.34 -0.10 0.47
C VAL A 134 4.45 -1.61 0.67
N ASP A 135 3.31 -2.32 0.58
CA ASP A 135 3.13 -3.73 0.94
C ASP A 135 3.48 -4.74 -0.17
N ASN A 136 3.78 -4.24 -1.38
CA ASN A 136 4.10 -5.05 -2.56
C ASN A 136 2.99 -6.04 -2.99
N LEU A 137 1.73 -5.83 -2.60
CA LEU A 137 0.62 -6.75 -2.94
C LEU A 137 0.11 -6.59 -4.37
N HIS A 138 0.13 -5.37 -4.94
CA HIS A 138 -0.26 -5.15 -6.34
C HIS A 138 0.70 -5.83 -7.33
N PRO A 139 2.04 -5.71 -7.20
CA PRO A 139 2.97 -6.48 -8.02
C PRO A 139 2.76 -8.00 -7.89
N LYS A 140 2.59 -8.52 -6.67
CA LYS A 140 2.28 -9.95 -6.44
C LYS A 140 1.00 -10.38 -7.17
N ALA A 141 -0.08 -9.59 -7.11
CA ALA A 141 -1.34 -9.87 -7.80
C ALA A 141 -1.18 -9.90 -9.32
N ALA A 142 -0.47 -8.93 -9.88
CA ALA A 142 -0.20 -8.88 -11.31
C ALA A 142 0.64 -10.08 -11.78
N SER A 143 1.65 -10.49 -11.00
CA SER A 143 2.44 -11.69 -11.29
C SER A 143 1.59 -12.97 -11.33
N LEU A 144 0.60 -13.13 -10.44
CA LEU A 144 -0.29 -14.30 -10.45
C LEU A 144 -1.09 -14.41 -11.76
N ILE A 145 -1.66 -13.29 -12.23
CA ILE A 145 -2.38 -13.26 -13.51
C ILE A 145 -1.44 -13.53 -14.68
N LEU A 146 -0.28 -12.88 -14.72
CA LEU A 146 0.70 -13.08 -15.78
C LEU A 146 1.19 -14.53 -15.86
N SER A 147 1.41 -15.18 -14.72
CA SER A 147 1.80 -16.60 -14.66
C SER A 147 0.71 -17.56 -15.10
N SER A 148 -0.55 -17.09 -15.16
CA SER A 148 -1.70 -17.89 -15.59
C SER A 148 -2.02 -17.72 -17.08
N LEU A 149 -1.28 -16.86 -17.79
CA LEU A 149 -1.41 -16.72 -19.24
C LEU A 149 -0.78 -17.94 -19.96
N PRO A 150 -1.39 -18.42 -21.05
CA PRO A 150 -0.83 -19.51 -21.82
C PRO A 150 0.52 -19.10 -22.45
N PRO A 151 1.53 -19.99 -22.53
CA PRO A 151 2.87 -19.69 -23.05
C PRO A 151 2.89 -19.05 -24.46
N GLN A 152 1.88 -19.37 -25.26
CA GLN A 152 1.68 -18.91 -26.64
C GLN A 152 0.93 -17.58 -26.77
N ALA A 153 0.41 -17.01 -25.68
CA ALA A 153 -0.15 -15.66 -25.72
C ALA A 153 0.96 -14.65 -25.97
N ARG A 154 0.68 -13.63 -26.79
CA ARG A 154 1.59 -12.47 -26.89
C ARG A 154 1.77 -11.92 -25.47
N PRO A 155 3.01 -11.73 -24.98
CA PRO A 155 3.21 -11.22 -23.63
C PRO A 155 2.54 -9.84 -23.54
N PRO A 156 1.61 -9.63 -22.60
CA PRO A 156 1.03 -8.31 -22.40
C PRO A 156 2.14 -7.32 -22.02
N PRO A 157 1.94 -6.02 -22.27
CA PRO A 157 2.84 -5.01 -21.72
C PRO A 157 2.95 -5.20 -20.20
N PRO A 158 4.14 -4.97 -19.61
CA PRO A 158 4.30 -5.10 -18.17
C PRO A 158 3.30 -4.19 -17.44
N PRO A 159 2.77 -4.65 -16.29
CA PRO A 159 1.78 -3.90 -15.54
C PRO A 159 2.39 -2.55 -15.13
N SER A 160 1.72 -1.45 -15.48
CA SER A 160 2.15 -0.11 -15.14
C SER A 160 1.73 0.21 -13.71
N ILE A 161 2.61 -0.07 -12.75
CA ILE A 161 2.39 0.14 -11.31
C ILE A 161 3.42 1.15 -10.80
N LEU A 162 2.95 2.31 -10.35
CA LEU A 162 3.77 3.31 -9.67
C LEU A 162 3.52 3.25 -8.15
N GLU A 163 4.51 2.79 -7.40
CA GLU A 163 4.53 2.83 -5.95
C GLU A 163 4.86 4.26 -5.46
N LEU A 164 3.83 5.08 -5.22
CA LEU A 164 3.96 6.50 -4.90
C LEU A 164 4.80 6.75 -3.64
N HIS A 165 4.71 5.84 -2.66
CA HIS A 165 5.43 5.91 -1.40
C HIS A 165 6.58 4.91 -1.32
N GLY A 166 6.97 4.33 -2.45
CA GLY A 166 8.00 3.30 -2.52
C GLY A 166 7.53 1.94 -2.00
N THR A 167 8.45 1.09 -1.56
CA THR A 167 8.20 -0.31 -1.22
C THR A 167 9.02 -0.76 -0.03
N LEU A 168 8.44 -1.61 0.82
CA LEU A 168 9.16 -2.27 1.91
C LEU A 168 10.04 -3.41 1.42
N ALA A 169 9.88 -3.89 0.19
CA ALA A 169 10.65 -5.02 -0.33
C ALA A 169 12.15 -4.72 -0.51
N LYS A 170 12.58 -3.47 -0.36
CA LYS A 170 13.96 -3.02 -0.58
C LYS A 170 14.41 -2.06 0.51
N VAL A 171 15.71 -2.01 0.74
CA VAL A 171 16.37 -0.96 1.54
C VAL A 171 17.51 -0.34 0.72
N HIS A 172 17.90 0.88 1.07
CA HIS A 172 19.01 1.57 0.42
C HIS A 172 19.87 2.34 1.41
N CYS A 173 21.15 2.46 1.09
CA CYS A 173 22.07 3.35 1.77
C CYS A 173 21.86 4.81 1.33
N LEU A 174 21.88 5.76 2.25
CA LEU A 174 21.76 7.18 1.91
C LEU A 174 23.05 7.80 1.35
N LYS A 175 24.22 7.16 1.56
CA LYS A 175 25.50 7.66 1.03
C LYS A 175 25.71 7.27 -0.44
N HIS A 176 25.61 5.98 -0.75
CA HIS A 176 25.92 5.44 -2.09
C HIS A 176 24.70 5.03 -2.89
N HIS A 177 23.49 5.13 -2.33
CA HIS A 177 22.25 4.65 -2.94
C HIS A 177 22.29 3.16 -3.32
N HIS A 178 23.18 2.39 -2.69
CA HIS A 178 23.24 0.95 -2.84
C HIS A 178 21.94 0.35 -2.33
N ALA A 179 21.24 -0.37 -3.22
CA ALA A 179 20.00 -1.06 -2.92
C ALA A 179 20.25 -2.54 -2.63
N GLN A 180 19.52 -3.07 -1.66
CA GLN A 180 19.49 -4.50 -1.33
C GLN A 180 18.06 -4.94 -1.03
N SER A 181 17.79 -6.25 -1.14
CA SER A 181 16.48 -6.78 -0.78
C SER A 181 16.25 -6.61 0.71
N ARG A 182 14.99 -6.40 1.11
CA ARG A 182 14.64 -6.31 2.53
C ARG A 182 14.75 -7.66 3.23
N ASP A 183 14.64 -8.76 2.50
CA ASP A 183 14.81 -10.13 3.01
C ASP A 183 16.27 -10.42 3.39
N ASP A 184 17.22 -10.09 2.52
CA ASP A 184 18.65 -10.24 2.85
C ASP A 184 19.01 -9.36 4.04
N PHE A 185 18.52 -8.10 4.04
CA PHE A 185 18.73 -7.20 5.17
C PHE A 185 18.05 -7.70 6.46
N GLN A 186 16.92 -8.39 6.37
CA GLN A 186 16.27 -9.03 7.52
C GLN A 186 17.14 -10.15 8.09
N ALA A 187 17.77 -10.96 7.24
CA ALA A 187 18.69 -12.01 7.66
C ALA A 187 19.95 -11.43 8.34
N GLU A 188 20.50 -10.34 7.80
CA GLU A 188 21.60 -9.61 8.44
C GLU A 188 21.20 -9.06 9.82
N LEU A 189 20.03 -8.41 9.91
CA LEU A 189 19.48 -7.95 11.18
C LEU A 189 19.34 -9.10 12.18
N ALA A 190 18.81 -10.24 11.78
CA ALA A 190 18.66 -11.41 12.65
C ALA A 190 20.03 -11.92 13.15
N GLY A 191 21.02 -12.02 12.26
CA GLY A 191 22.37 -12.48 12.60
C GLY A 191 23.10 -11.56 13.58
N LEU A 192 22.89 -10.25 13.48
CA LEU A 192 23.48 -9.26 14.41
C LEU A 192 22.70 -9.11 15.73
N ASN A 193 21.46 -9.61 15.79
CA ASN A 193 20.55 -9.42 16.93
C ASN A 193 19.94 -10.76 17.40
N PRO A 194 20.75 -11.75 17.84
CA PRO A 194 20.24 -13.09 18.16
C PRO A 194 19.23 -13.12 19.31
N ILE A 195 19.32 -12.20 20.27
CA ILE A 195 18.35 -12.09 21.38
C ILE A 195 16.99 -11.63 20.83
N TRP A 196 16.98 -10.54 20.06
CA TRP A 196 15.76 -10.02 19.42
C TRP A 196 15.12 -11.03 18.47
N ASP A 197 15.93 -11.75 17.69
CA ASP A 197 15.46 -12.82 16.81
C ASP A 197 14.83 -13.98 17.58
N GLY A 198 15.45 -14.40 18.69
CA GLY A 198 14.90 -15.41 19.59
C GLY A 198 13.55 -15.02 20.17
N GLU A 199 13.44 -13.79 20.68
CA GLU A 199 12.18 -13.24 21.22
C GLU A 199 11.09 -13.12 20.15
N ALA A 200 11.45 -12.68 18.93
CA ALA A 200 10.53 -12.58 17.80
C ALA A 200 9.94 -13.95 17.42
N LYS A 201 10.78 -14.97 17.33
CA LYS A 201 10.38 -16.35 17.01
C LYS A 201 9.52 -16.96 18.12
N GLU A 202 9.85 -16.71 19.38
CA GLU A 202 9.04 -17.18 20.51
C GLU A 202 7.66 -16.49 20.54
N SER A 203 7.61 -15.19 20.27
CA SER A 203 6.37 -14.42 20.16
C SER A 203 5.48 -14.94 19.03
N GLU A 204 6.06 -15.30 17.88
CA GLU A 204 5.37 -15.97 16.78
C GLU A 204 4.81 -17.33 17.20
N ARG A 205 5.66 -18.19 17.78
CA ARG A 205 5.28 -19.55 18.21
C ARG A 205 4.15 -19.54 19.24
N THR A 206 4.11 -18.53 20.10
CA THR A 206 3.10 -18.39 21.17
C THR A 206 1.89 -17.55 20.76
N GLY A 207 1.85 -17.03 19.52
CA GLY A 207 0.77 -16.16 19.05
C GLY A 207 0.72 -14.78 19.74
N ARG A 208 1.80 -14.37 20.41
CA ARG A 208 1.90 -13.11 21.17
C ARG A 208 2.54 -11.97 20.36
N ARG A 209 2.40 -12.03 19.03
CA ARG A 209 3.00 -11.03 18.14
C ARG A 209 2.47 -9.63 18.46
N PRO A 210 3.34 -8.64 18.60
CA PRO A 210 2.90 -7.27 18.77
C PRO A 210 2.22 -6.78 17.49
N ARG A 211 1.34 -5.79 17.65
CA ARG A 211 0.47 -5.32 16.57
C ARG A 211 1.27 -4.56 15.50
N THR A 212 1.20 -5.04 14.25
CA THR A 212 1.85 -4.43 13.07
C THR A 212 0.97 -3.43 12.32
N ASN A 213 1.58 -2.34 11.88
CA ASN A 213 1.04 -1.29 11.01
C ASN A 213 1.20 -1.61 9.52
N PRO A 214 0.49 -0.91 8.62
CA PRO A 214 0.62 -1.11 7.16
C PRO A 214 2.02 -0.87 6.55
N ASP A 215 2.90 -0.12 7.21
CA ASP A 215 4.32 0.02 6.84
C ASP A 215 5.24 -1.01 7.52
N GLY A 216 4.68 -2.02 8.18
CA GLY A 216 5.46 -3.02 8.92
C GLY A 216 6.07 -2.48 10.21
N ASP A 217 5.64 -1.32 10.71
CA ASP A 217 6.06 -0.79 11.99
C ASP A 217 5.24 -1.38 13.15
N VAL A 218 5.86 -1.54 14.32
CA VAL A 218 5.26 -2.13 15.52
C VAL A 218 5.47 -1.19 16.69
N ASP A 219 4.46 -0.99 17.53
CA ASP A 219 4.65 -0.20 18.75
C ASP A 219 5.16 -1.05 19.92
N LEU A 220 6.24 -0.60 20.56
CA LEU A 220 6.94 -1.29 21.65
C LEU A 220 7.20 -0.31 22.81
N PRO A 221 6.19 -0.01 23.64
CA PRO A 221 6.34 0.92 24.75
C PRO A 221 7.30 0.37 25.80
N GLY A 222 8.25 1.20 26.23
CA GLY A 222 9.21 0.85 27.30
C GLY A 222 10.36 -0.07 26.89
N ALA A 223 10.45 -0.48 25.63
CA ALA A 223 11.56 -1.29 25.13
C ALA A 223 12.87 -0.48 25.07
N ASP A 224 13.97 -1.12 25.46
CA ASP A 224 15.32 -0.57 25.29
C ASP A 224 15.90 -1.00 23.94
N PHE A 225 16.09 -0.03 23.05
CA PHE A 225 16.63 -0.28 21.71
C PHE A 225 18.15 -0.11 21.62
N THR A 226 18.84 0.21 22.72
CA THR A 226 20.29 0.50 22.69
C THR A 226 21.13 -0.70 22.26
N SER A 227 20.67 -1.90 22.61
CA SER A 227 21.27 -3.20 22.26
C SER A 227 21.06 -3.60 20.80
N PHE A 228 20.10 -2.99 20.10
CA PHE A 228 19.80 -3.33 18.72
C PHE A 228 20.88 -2.81 17.77
N VAL A 229 21.42 -3.69 16.93
CA VAL A 229 22.49 -3.41 15.98
C VAL A 229 21.92 -3.31 14.57
N VAL A 230 22.11 -2.16 13.93
CA VAL A 230 21.71 -1.94 12.54
C VAL A 230 22.92 -2.21 11.63
N PRO A 231 22.83 -3.09 10.63
CA PRO A 231 23.93 -3.36 9.71
C PRO A 231 24.38 -2.10 8.96
N THR A 232 25.69 -1.97 8.77
CA THR A 232 26.27 -0.95 7.90
C THR A 232 26.21 -1.44 6.46
N CYS A 233 25.97 -0.52 5.51
CA CYS A 233 26.02 -0.80 4.09
C CYS A 233 27.37 -1.42 3.71
N ARG A 234 27.34 -2.54 2.98
CA ARG A 234 28.56 -3.28 2.58
C ARG A 234 29.59 -2.42 1.86
N ILE A 235 29.17 -1.53 0.95
CA ILE A 235 30.08 -0.63 0.22
C ILE A 235 30.68 0.41 1.18
N CYS A 236 29.88 0.92 2.13
CA CYS A 236 30.41 1.81 3.16
C CYS A 236 31.43 1.09 4.04
N ALA A 237 31.18 -0.17 4.41
CA ALA A 237 32.10 -0.98 5.19
C ALA A 237 33.42 -1.24 4.45
N GLU A 238 33.36 -1.54 3.14
CA GLU A 238 34.54 -1.69 2.27
C GLU A 238 35.39 -0.40 2.21
N GLU A 239 34.75 0.78 2.28
CA GLU A 239 35.43 2.08 2.38
C GLU A 239 35.96 2.42 3.79
N GLY A 240 35.83 1.51 4.77
CA GLY A 240 36.24 1.74 6.16
C GLY A 240 35.29 2.64 6.96
N ILE A 241 34.08 2.90 6.46
CA ILE A 241 33.06 3.67 7.17
C ILE A 241 32.40 2.77 8.21
N LYS A 242 32.49 3.17 9.48
CA LYS A 242 32.00 2.39 10.62
C LYS A 242 30.48 2.36 10.76
N SER A 243 29.79 3.36 10.24
CA SER A 243 28.33 3.49 10.33
C SER A 243 27.77 4.21 9.11
N SER A 244 26.72 3.65 8.53
CA SER A 244 26.01 4.25 7.40
C SER A 244 24.52 4.31 7.69
N ILE A 245 23.84 5.34 7.19
CA ILE A 245 22.39 5.43 7.30
C ILE A 245 21.76 4.55 6.21
N VAL A 246 21.23 3.40 6.63
CA VAL A 246 20.39 2.51 5.81
C VAL A 246 18.93 2.80 6.12
N LYS A 247 18.13 2.89 5.06
CA LYS A 247 16.72 3.30 5.09
C LYS A 247 15.90 2.34 4.20
N PRO A 248 14.69 1.93 4.58
CA PRO A 248 13.83 1.21 3.65
C PRO A 248 13.42 2.09 2.47
N ASN A 249 13.13 1.48 1.34
CA ASN A 249 12.77 2.20 0.13
C ASN A 249 11.34 2.76 0.17
N VAL A 250 10.94 3.35 1.29
CA VAL A 250 9.64 3.98 1.54
C VAL A 250 9.81 5.47 1.78
N VAL A 251 8.80 6.27 1.49
CA VAL A 251 8.85 7.73 1.73
C VAL A 251 8.30 8.06 3.11
N PHE A 252 9.15 8.62 3.97
CA PHE A 252 8.80 8.96 5.35
C PHE A 252 8.05 10.29 5.45
N PHE A 253 7.36 10.51 6.58
CA PHE A 253 6.85 11.83 6.90
C PHE A 253 8.00 12.83 7.03
N GLY A 254 7.85 13.97 6.37
CA GLY A 254 8.89 14.99 6.25
C GLY A 254 9.84 14.78 5.08
N GLU A 255 9.83 13.62 4.41
CA GLU A 255 10.60 13.34 3.20
C GLU A 255 9.88 13.88 1.95
N THR A 256 10.64 14.12 0.89
CA THR A 256 10.12 14.56 -0.40
C THR A 256 10.10 13.39 -1.38
N LEU A 257 9.03 13.27 -2.17
CA LEU A 257 9.01 12.35 -3.31
C LEU A 257 10.18 12.64 -4.26
N THR A 258 10.82 11.58 -4.78
CA THR A 258 11.86 11.75 -5.81
C THR A 258 11.28 12.44 -7.05
N PRO A 259 12.09 13.22 -7.81
CA PRO A 259 11.62 13.87 -9.03
C PRO A 259 10.99 12.89 -10.01
N HIS A 260 11.59 11.71 -10.18
CA HIS A 260 11.06 10.65 -11.02
C HIS A 260 9.64 10.22 -10.60
N VAL A 261 9.43 9.84 -9.34
CA VAL A 261 8.09 9.41 -8.86
C VAL A 261 7.07 10.55 -8.97
N ARG A 262 7.48 11.78 -8.64
CA ARG A 262 6.63 12.97 -8.76
C ARG A 262 6.19 13.18 -10.22
N ASP A 263 7.13 13.21 -11.15
CA ASP A 263 6.87 13.55 -12.55
C ASP A 263 6.11 12.44 -13.26
N THR A 264 6.46 11.17 -13.00
CA THR A 264 5.71 10.01 -13.48
C THR A 264 4.27 10.04 -12.96
N SER A 265 4.04 10.32 -11.67
CA SER A 265 2.67 10.42 -11.12
C SER A 265 1.83 11.51 -11.79
N LEU A 266 2.44 12.66 -12.09
CA LEU A 266 1.79 13.77 -12.79
C LEU A 266 1.50 13.43 -14.25
N SER A 267 2.43 12.77 -14.94
CA SER A 267 2.27 12.35 -16.33
C SER A 267 1.16 11.30 -16.50
N LEU A 268 1.08 10.34 -15.57
CA LEU A 268 -0.01 9.36 -15.54
C LEU A 268 -1.37 10.04 -15.35
N VAL A 269 -1.47 10.98 -14.41
CA VAL A 269 -2.71 11.75 -14.20
C VAL A 269 -3.05 12.57 -15.44
N SER A 270 -2.07 13.23 -16.07
CA SER A 270 -2.26 14.05 -17.27
C SER A 270 -2.79 13.23 -18.45
N SER A 271 -2.22 12.04 -18.67
CA SER A 271 -2.57 11.15 -19.78
C SER A 271 -3.91 10.41 -19.58
N ALA A 272 -4.34 10.26 -18.33
CA ALA A 272 -5.61 9.60 -18.00
C ALA A 272 -6.82 10.40 -18.47
N SER A 273 -7.87 9.71 -18.94
CA SER A 273 -9.19 10.31 -19.22
C SER A 273 -9.98 10.58 -17.94
N GLN A 274 -9.80 9.73 -16.93
CA GLN A 274 -10.54 9.73 -15.68
C GLN A 274 -9.80 8.89 -14.62
N LEU A 275 -10.19 9.04 -13.36
CA LEU A 275 -9.55 8.37 -12.23
C LEU A 275 -10.52 7.48 -11.46
N LEU A 276 -10.10 6.26 -11.16
CA LEU A 276 -10.77 5.34 -10.23
C LEU A 276 -9.97 5.29 -8.92
N VAL A 277 -10.54 5.78 -7.81
CA VAL A 277 -9.88 5.83 -6.50
C VAL A 277 -10.46 4.76 -5.59
N LEU A 278 -9.63 3.87 -5.05
CA LEU A 278 -10.06 2.70 -4.30
C LEU A 278 -9.43 2.65 -2.90
N GLY A 279 -10.27 2.48 -1.87
CA GLY A 279 -9.81 2.14 -0.52
C GLY A 279 -8.82 3.13 0.10
N THR A 280 -9.03 4.44 -0.06
CA THR A 280 -8.15 5.45 0.52
C THR A 280 -8.93 6.67 0.97
N SER A 281 -8.60 7.21 2.15
CA SER A 281 -9.18 8.47 2.64
C SER A 281 -8.54 9.72 2.01
N LEU A 282 -7.50 9.54 1.18
CA LEU A 282 -6.69 10.63 0.61
C LEU A 282 -6.22 11.65 1.65
N ALA A 283 -5.95 11.21 2.88
CA ALA A 283 -5.55 12.13 3.95
C ALA A 283 -4.18 12.77 3.65
N THR A 284 -3.23 11.98 3.12
CA THR A 284 -1.91 12.44 2.71
C THR A 284 -2.01 13.32 1.46
N TYR A 285 -1.35 14.48 1.48
CA TYR A 285 -1.41 15.43 0.36
C TYR A 285 -0.80 14.87 -0.94
N SER A 286 0.15 13.92 -0.83
CA SER A 286 0.86 13.32 -1.96
C SER A 286 -0.07 12.66 -2.99
N ALA A 287 -1.12 11.96 -2.54
CA ALA A 287 -2.10 11.33 -3.41
C ALA A 287 -3.31 12.25 -3.64
N PHE A 288 -3.75 12.98 -2.60
CA PHE A 288 -4.85 13.95 -2.73
C PHE A 288 -4.60 14.99 -3.82
N ARG A 289 -3.37 15.52 -3.95
CA ARG A 289 -3.03 16.50 -4.99
C ARG A 289 -3.26 15.97 -6.41
N LEU A 290 -3.09 14.66 -6.63
CA LEU A 290 -3.28 14.02 -7.94
C LEU A 290 -4.77 13.98 -8.30
N VAL A 291 -5.60 13.59 -7.33
CA VAL A 291 -7.06 13.59 -7.46
C VAL A 291 -7.60 15.01 -7.62
N LYS A 292 -7.10 15.95 -6.82
CA LYS A 292 -7.43 17.38 -6.91
C LYS A 292 -7.12 17.94 -8.29
N GLN A 293 -5.90 17.72 -8.79
CA GLN A 293 -5.50 18.19 -10.12
C GLN A 293 -6.38 17.59 -11.23
N ALA A 294 -6.69 16.30 -11.15
CA ALA A 294 -7.55 15.66 -12.14
C ALA A 294 -8.94 16.30 -12.17
N ALA A 295 -9.57 16.47 -11.01
CA ALA A 295 -10.89 17.08 -10.89
C ALA A 295 -10.89 18.54 -11.36
N GLU A 296 -9.87 19.34 -10.98
CA GLU A 296 -9.71 20.72 -11.44
C GLU A 296 -9.45 20.83 -12.95
N SER A 297 -8.89 19.79 -13.57
CA SER A 297 -8.76 19.68 -15.03
C SER A 297 -10.03 19.19 -15.75
N GLY A 298 -11.15 19.06 -15.04
CA GLY A 298 -12.44 18.61 -15.58
C GLY A 298 -12.56 17.11 -15.78
N LYS A 299 -11.59 16.32 -15.31
CA LYS A 299 -11.66 14.85 -15.40
C LYS A 299 -12.63 14.31 -14.36
N LYS A 300 -13.36 13.27 -14.74
CA LYS A 300 -14.22 12.54 -13.83
C LYS A 300 -13.38 11.69 -12.87
N VAL A 301 -13.78 11.68 -11.60
CA VAL A 301 -13.18 10.85 -10.57
C VAL A 301 -14.29 10.03 -9.93
N LEU A 302 -14.19 8.71 -9.99
CA LEU A 302 -15.03 7.79 -9.23
C LEU A 302 -14.24 7.24 -8.05
N MET A 303 -14.73 7.44 -6.85
CA MET A 303 -14.12 6.96 -5.62
C MET A 303 -14.98 5.86 -4.98
N ILE A 304 -14.41 4.68 -4.75
CA ILE A 304 -15.06 3.56 -4.05
C ILE A 304 -14.27 3.28 -2.77
N SER A 305 -14.77 3.80 -1.65
CA SER A 305 -14.11 3.66 -0.35
C SER A 305 -15.10 3.86 0.78
N LEU A 306 -14.90 3.10 1.86
CA LEU A 306 -15.60 3.30 3.13
C LEU A 306 -15.07 4.53 3.87
N GLY A 307 -15.95 5.19 4.61
CA GLY A 307 -15.60 6.27 5.53
C GLY A 307 -15.22 7.60 4.86
N PRO A 308 -14.95 8.64 5.66
CA PRO A 308 -14.71 10.00 5.17
C PRO A 308 -13.40 10.11 4.37
N SER A 309 -13.41 10.99 3.38
CA SER A 309 -12.26 11.30 2.53
C SER A 309 -12.01 12.80 2.45
N ARG A 310 -10.74 13.16 2.30
CA ARG A 310 -10.35 14.55 2.03
C ARG A 310 -10.95 15.07 0.71
N ALA A 311 -11.32 14.18 -0.21
CA ALA A 311 -11.92 14.51 -1.50
C ALA A 311 -13.46 14.64 -1.46
N ASP A 312 -14.14 14.38 -0.33
CA ASP A 312 -15.62 14.36 -0.25
C ASP A 312 -16.28 15.69 -0.67
N LYS A 313 -15.57 16.82 -0.53
CA LYS A 313 -16.06 18.17 -0.90
C LYS A 313 -15.52 18.67 -2.23
N LEU A 314 -14.75 17.87 -2.95
CA LEU A 314 -14.12 18.27 -4.20
C LEU A 314 -15.11 18.12 -5.35
N ALA A 315 -15.39 19.22 -6.06
CA ALA A 315 -16.23 19.17 -7.25
C ALA A 315 -15.62 18.25 -8.31
N GLY A 316 -16.44 17.43 -8.97
CA GLY A 316 -15.98 16.45 -9.97
C GLY A 316 -15.54 15.10 -9.41
N VAL A 317 -15.66 14.90 -8.09
CA VAL A 317 -15.45 13.60 -7.43
C VAL A 317 -16.80 12.99 -7.04
N ASP A 318 -17.13 11.90 -7.70
CA ASP A 318 -18.26 11.03 -7.38
C ASP A 318 -17.78 9.95 -6.42
N LYS A 319 -18.49 9.74 -5.31
CA LYS A 319 -18.11 8.73 -4.30
C LYS A 319 -19.21 7.71 -4.08
N MET A 320 -18.82 6.45 -4.06
CA MET A 320 -19.63 5.31 -3.66
C MET A 320 -19.07 4.74 -2.36
N GLU A 321 -19.79 4.90 -1.26
CA GLU A 321 -19.31 4.42 0.05
C GLU A 321 -19.55 2.91 0.19
N ARG A 322 -18.60 2.12 -0.32
CA ARG A 322 -18.63 0.64 -0.33
C ARG A 322 -17.23 0.05 -0.17
N LYS A 323 -17.15 -1.25 0.13
CA LYS A 323 -15.92 -2.02 -0.07
C LYS A 323 -15.63 -2.10 -1.56
N ALA A 324 -14.43 -1.69 -1.97
CA ALA A 324 -14.01 -1.71 -3.36
C ALA A 324 -14.08 -3.12 -3.98
N GLY A 325 -13.66 -4.14 -3.21
CA GLY A 325 -13.70 -5.53 -3.62
C GLY A 325 -15.10 -6.02 -4.03
N ASP A 326 -16.16 -5.62 -3.32
CA ASP A 326 -17.54 -6.08 -3.60
C ASP A 326 -18.06 -5.57 -4.95
N VAL A 327 -17.77 -4.30 -5.26
CA VAL A 327 -18.17 -3.67 -6.53
C VAL A 327 -17.36 -4.25 -7.69
N LEU A 328 -16.05 -4.37 -7.49
CA LEU A 328 -15.14 -4.94 -8.49
C LEU A 328 -15.46 -6.41 -8.79
N ARG A 329 -15.76 -7.21 -7.76
CA ARG A 329 -16.19 -8.60 -7.91
C ARG A 329 -17.41 -8.71 -8.80
N THR A 330 -18.47 -7.98 -8.45
CA THR A 330 -19.74 -8.04 -9.19
C THR A 330 -19.55 -7.65 -10.66
N TYR A 331 -18.70 -6.64 -10.93
CA TYR A 331 -18.36 -6.25 -12.30
C TYR A 331 -17.55 -7.33 -13.03
N LEU A 332 -16.45 -7.81 -12.45
CA LEU A 332 -15.55 -8.75 -13.11
C LEU A 332 -16.16 -10.13 -13.29
N ASP A 333 -16.99 -10.59 -12.34
CA ASP A 333 -17.76 -11.83 -12.49
C ASP A 333 -18.64 -11.80 -13.74
N GLU A 334 -19.19 -10.64 -14.11
CA GLU A 334 -19.97 -10.47 -15.34
C GLU A 334 -19.07 -10.41 -16.58
N VAL A 335 -17.95 -9.69 -16.50
CA VAL A 335 -16.97 -9.60 -17.60
C VAL A 335 -16.44 -10.98 -17.98
N VAL A 336 -16.02 -11.80 -17.01
CA VAL A 336 -15.46 -13.13 -17.29
C VAL A 336 -16.51 -14.17 -17.69
N LYS A 337 -17.80 -13.93 -17.40
CA LYS A 337 -18.91 -14.78 -17.87
C LYS A 337 -19.28 -14.50 -19.32
N THR A 338 -19.23 -13.24 -19.73
CA THR A 338 -19.74 -12.76 -21.02
C THR A 338 -18.66 -12.63 -22.10
N ASN A 339 -17.38 -12.68 -21.72
CA ASN A 339 -16.25 -12.58 -22.63
C ASN A 339 -15.39 -13.85 -22.59
N SER A 340 -14.57 -14.04 -23.63
CA SER A 340 -13.63 -15.15 -23.74
C SER A 340 -12.31 -14.66 -24.36
N GLY A 341 -11.20 -15.27 -24.00
CA GLY A 341 -9.88 -14.96 -24.55
C GLY A 341 -8.77 -15.27 -23.55
N PRO A 342 -7.50 -15.34 -23.99
CA PRO A 342 -6.39 -15.77 -23.14
C PRO A 342 -6.27 -14.98 -21.83
N GLU A 343 -6.47 -13.66 -21.88
CA GLU A 343 -6.42 -12.79 -20.71
C GLU A 343 -7.63 -12.99 -19.79
N VAL A 344 -8.83 -13.17 -20.37
CA VAL A 344 -10.06 -13.45 -19.61
C VAL A 344 -9.99 -14.81 -18.92
N ASP A 345 -9.46 -15.82 -19.62
CA ASP A 345 -9.29 -17.17 -19.11
C ASP A 345 -8.25 -17.20 -17.98
N ALA A 346 -7.15 -16.45 -18.12
CA ALA A 346 -6.15 -16.30 -17.06
C ALA A 346 -6.74 -15.60 -15.81
N VAL A 347 -7.49 -14.51 -16.00
CA VAL A 347 -8.20 -13.84 -14.90
C VAL A 347 -9.15 -14.82 -14.22
N LYS A 348 -9.97 -15.53 -14.99
CA LYS A 348 -10.92 -16.53 -14.47
C LYS A 348 -10.22 -17.62 -13.68
N ALA A 349 -9.10 -18.15 -14.19
CA ALA A 349 -8.32 -19.17 -13.50
C ALA A 349 -7.82 -18.70 -12.11
N VAL A 350 -7.32 -17.46 -12.00
CA VAL A 350 -6.87 -16.90 -10.72
C VAL A 350 -8.04 -16.64 -9.76
N LEU A 351 -9.18 -16.18 -10.28
CA LEU A 351 -10.39 -15.96 -9.48
C LEU A 351 -10.98 -17.28 -8.94
N ASP A 352 -11.00 -18.33 -9.75
CA ASP A 352 -11.51 -19.66 -9.38
C ASP A 352 -10.59 -20.38 -8.38
N GLN A 353 -9.28 -20.13 -8.42
CA GLN A 353 -8.31 -20.67 -7.45
C GLN A 353 -8.51 -20.13 -6.03
N GLY A 354 -9.30 -19.06 -5.86
CA GLY A 354 -9.69 -18.58 -4.53
C GLY A 354 -8.52 -18.10 -3.70
N VAL A 355 -7.67 -17.22 -4.25
CA VAL A 355 -6.59 -16.54 -3.49
C VAL A 355 -7.22 -15.67 -2.40
N VAL A 356 -7.56 -16.29 -1.28
CA VAL A 356 -8.14 -15.68 -0.08
C VAL A 356 -7.43 -16.31 1.11
N ILE A 357 -6.27 -15.77 1.47
CA ILE A 357 -5.78 -15.97 2.83
C ILE A 357 -6.62 -15.05 3.70
N THR A 358 -7.60 -15.62 4.39
CA THR A 358 -8.30 -14.93 5.47
C THR A 358 -7.28 -14.81 6.60
N PRO A 359 -6.96 -13.60 7.11
CA PRO A 359 -6.11 -13.48 8.28
C PRO A 359 -6.78 -14.24 9.42
N PRO A 360 -6.04 -15.01 10.24
CA PRO A 360 -6.62 -15.55 11.47
C PRO A 360 -7.20 -14.40 12.28
N ASP A 361 -8.40 -14.57 12.83
CA ASP A 361 -9.01 -13.62 13.76
C ASP A 361 -8.04 -13.40 14.92
N VAL A 362 -7.28 -12.30 14.88
CA VAL A 362 -6.44 -11.90 16.01
C VAL A 362 -7.32 -11.14 16.98
N GLU A 363 -8.21 -11.86 17.67
CA GLU A 363 -8.71 -11.43 18.97
C GLU A 363 -7.55 -11.47 19.99
N GLY A 364 -6.61 -10.54 19.85
CA GLY A 364 -5.67 -10.23 20.92
C GLY A 364 -6.43 -9.49 22.03
N PRO A 365 -6.18 -9.80 23.32
CA PRO A 365 -6.91 -9.20 24.43
C PRO A 365 -6.89 -7.68 24.31
N ARG A 366 -8.06 -7.07 24.47
CA ARG A 366 -8.16 -5.63 24.70
C ARG A 366 -7.29 -5.34 25.92
N ALA A 367 -6.27 -4.52 25.76
CA ALA A 367 -5.59 -3.94 26.92
C ALA A 367 -6.65 -3.16 27.68
N GLU A 368 -7.07 -3.68 28.83
CA GLU A 368 -7.72 -2.89 29.86
C GLU A 368 -6.65 -1.96 30.43
N GLY A 369 -6.88 -0.64 30.33
CA GLY A 369 -5.96 0.41 30.75
C GLY A 369 -6.47 1.77 30.32
#